data_AF-A0AAU9L4Q9-F1
#
_entry.id   AF-A0AAU9L4Q9-F1
#
_cell.length_a   1.000
_cell.length_b   1.000
_cell.length_c   1.000
_cell.angle_alpha   90.00
_cell.angle_beta   90.00
_cell.angle_gamma   90.00
#
_symmetry.space_group_name_H-M   'P 1'
#
loop_
_entity.id
_entity.type
_entity.pdbx_description
1 polymer ?
#
loop_
_entity_poly.entity_id
_entity_poly.type
_entity_poly.pdbx_seq_one_letter_code
_entity_poly.pdbx_strand_id
1 'polypeptide(L)'
;MMSTHVSVIGLHWKTDEIQLREVFSQYGTLEDAQILAPKHSTMHLWASLVYSTFDEALEAVTEMNGQELDGRLLRVSIVDPPTEDESVSDSMTK
;
A
#
# COMPACT_ATOMS: atom_id res chain seq x y z
N MET A 1 -5.75 10.66 -16.37
CA MET A 1 -6.63 9.80 -15.55
C MET A 1 -6.19 9.95 -14.11
N MET A 2 -7.13 10.02 -13.18
CA MET A 2 -6.86 10.09 -11.74
C MET A 2 -6.87 8.66 -11.19
N SER A 3 -5.81 8.23 -10.53
CA SER A 3 -5.63 6.84 -10.08
C SER A 3 -6.01 6.71 -8.61
N THR A 4 -6.87 5.73 -8.27
CA THR A 4 -7.32 5.48 -6.89
C THR A 4 -6.43 4.49 -6.14
N HIS A 5 -5.35 4.05 -6.77
CA HIS A 5 -4.41 3.10 -6.20
C HIS A 5 -3.33 3.84 -5.42
N VAL A 6 -3.05 3.36 -4.22
CA VAL A 6 -2.11 3.95 -3.28
C VAL A 6 -1.10 2.88 -2.90
N SER A 7 0.19 3.20 -3.02
CA SER A 7 1.27 2.36 -2.53
C SER A 7 1.81 2.91 -1.21
N VAL A 8 2.00 2.02 -0.24
CA VAL A 8 2.54 2.30 1.08
C VAL A 8 3.85 1.54 1.25
N ILE A 9 4.93 2.25 1.54
CA ILE A 9 6.28 1.71 1.71
C ILE A 9 6.81 2.10 3.10
N GLY A 10 7.55 1.19 3.75
CA GLY A 10 8.17 1.46 5.05
C GLY A 10 7.42 0.87 6.24
N LEU A 11 6.43 0.01 5.98
CA LEU A 11 5.67 -0.67 7.02
C LEU A 11 6.57 -1.58 7.86
N HIS A 12 6.20 -1.75 9.12
CA HIS A 12 6.87 -2.67 10.02
C HIS A 12 6.59 -4.12 9.58
N TRP A 13 7.54 -5.03 9.80
CA TRP A 13 7.39 -6.44 9.41
C TRP A 13 6.31 -7.20 10.20
N LYS A 14 5.82 -6.60 11.29
CA LYS A 14 4.69 -7.07 12.09
C LYS A 14 3.36 -6.40 11.73
N THR A 15 3.36 -5.46 10.79
CA THR A 15 2.11 -4.80 10.42
C THR A 15 1.27 -5.77 9.59
N ASP A 16 0.09 -6.10 10.11
CA ASP A 16 -0.89 -6.95 9.44
C ASP A 16 -1.85 -6.13 8.57
N GLU A 17 -2.52 -6.81 7.63
CA GLU A 17 -3.49 -6.20 6.73
C GLU A 17 -4.66 -5.57 7.50
N ILE A 18 -5.07 -6.19 8.62
CA ILE A 18 -6.12 -5.67 9.50
C ILE A 18 -5.70 -4.31 10.06
N GLN A 19 -4.49 -4.22 10.62
CA GLN A 19 -3.97 -2.98 11.21
C GLN A 19 -3.82 -1.90 10.14
N LEU A 20 -3.31 -2.27 8.96
CA LEU A 20 -3.21 -1.37 7.82
C LEU A 20 -4.60 -0.84 7.43
N ARG A 21 -5.58 -1.73 7.25
CA ARG A 21 -6.94 -1.35 6.87
C ARG A 21 -7.57 -0.45 7.92
N GLU A 22 -7.43 -0.73 9.20
CA GLU A 22 -7.95 0.13 10.28
C GLU A 22 -7.36 1.53 10.23
N VAL A 23 -6.03 1.64 10.07
CA VAL A 23 -5.35 2.95 9.98
C VAL A 23 -5.77 3.70 8.71
N PHE A 24 -5.87 3.02 7.56
CA PHE A 24 -6.14 3.70 6.30
C PHE A 24 -7.65 3.92 6.01
N SER A 25 -8.54 3.21 6.72
CA SER A 25 -10.00 3.39 6.60
C SER A 25 -10.49 4.70 7.24
N GLN A 26 -9.67 5.41 8.02
CA GLN A 26 -10.04 6.71 8.58
C GLN A 26 -10.09 7.83 7.52
N TYR A 27 -9.38 7.65 6.41
CA TYR A 27 -9.26 8.63 5.32
C TYR A 27 -10.23 8.36 4.17
N GLY A 28 -10.89 7.20 4.16
CA GLY A 28 -11.81 6.84 3.09
C GLY A 28 -12.15 5.35 3.04
N THR A 29 -12.95 5.00 2.05
CA THR A 29 -13.42 3.63 1.82
C THR A 29 -12.38 2.84 1.02
N LEU A 30 -11.77 1.84 1.67
CA LEU A 30 -10.85 0.90 1.04
C LEU A 30 -11.64 -0.22 0.33
N GLU A 31 -11.58 -0.23 -0.99
CA GLU A 31 -12.08 -1.32 -1.84
C GLU A 31 -11.20 -2.56 -1.66
N ASP A 32 -9.88 -2.36 -1.72
CA ASP A 32 -8.90 -3.43 -1.61
C ASP A 32 -7.68 -3.00 -0.79
N ALA A 33 -7.06 -3.94 -0.09
CA ALA A 33 -5.88 -3.73 0.72
C ALA A 33 -5.04 -4.99 0.74
N GLN A 34 -3.84 -4.94 0.19
CA GLN A 34 -2.96 -6.10 0.08
C GLN A 34 -1.56 -5.75 0.56
N ILE A 35 -0.99 -6.58 1.43
CA ILE A 35 0.41 -6.46 1.83
C ILE A 35 1.30 -7.20 0.84
N LEU A 36 2.28 -6.49 0.32
CA LEU A 36 3.34 -6.98 -0.55
C LEU A 36 4.59 -7.20 0.30
N ALA A 37 4.86 -8.46 0.65
CA ALA A 37 6.08 -8.87 1.33
C ALA A 37 7.11 -9.36 0.31
N PRO A 38 8.17 -8.59 0.00
CA PRO A 38 9.20 -9.06 -0.92
C PRO A 38 9.94 -10.26 -0.32
N LYS A 39 10.03 -11.39 -1.06
CA LYS A 39 10.69 -12.64 -0.62
C LYS A 39 12.13 -12.46 -0.11
N HIS A 40 12.79 -11.36 -0.48
CA HIS A 40 14.20 -11.07 -0.14
C HIS A 40 14.38 -9.87 0.81
N SER A 41 13.34 -9.08 1.12
CA SER A 41 13.48 -7.94 2.04
C SER A 41 12.97 -8.30 3.42
N THR A 42 13.88 -8.47 4.36
CA THR A 42 13.55 -8.71 5.78
C THR A 42 13.33 -7.41 6.55
N MET A 43 13.62 -6.26 5.94
CA MET A 43 13.68 -5.00 6.67
C MET A 43 12.36 -4.23 6.67
N HIS A 44 11.54 -4.25 5.61
CA HIS A 44 10.30 -3.47 5.53
C HIS A 44 9.29 -4.10 4.58
N LEU A 45 8.01 -3.99 4.93
CA LEU A 45 6.90 -4.42 4.08
C LEU A 45 6.41 -3.27 3.20
N TRP A 46 5.80 -3.65 2.09
CA TRP A 46 5.06 -2.76 1.21
C TRP A 46 3.59 -3.15 1.24
N ALA A 47 2.71 -2.23 0.88
CA ALA A 47 1.31 -2.53 0.69
C ALA A 47 0.75 -1.74 -0.49
N SER A 48 -0.26 -2.31 -1.13
CA SER A 48 -1.10 -1.67 -2.12
C SER A 48 -2.51 -1.54 -1.56
N LEU A 49 -3.07 -0.34 -1.66
CA LEU A 49 -4.41 0.00 -1.22
C LEU A 49 -5.18 0.55 -2.43
N VAL A 50 -6.46 0.24 -2.50
CA VAL A 50 -7.37 0.78 -3.53
C VAL A 50 -8.52 1.47 -2.82
N TYR A 51 -8.70 2.75 -3.11
CA TYR A 51 -9.81 3.53 -2.59
C TYR A 51 -10.98 3.56 -3.58
N SER A 52 -12.19 3.80 -3.06
CA SER A 52 -13.39 3.99 -3.89
C SER A 52 -13.29 5.25 -4.76
N THR A 53 -12.63 6.32 -4.27
CA THR A 53 -12.46 7.57 -5.01
C THR A 53 -11.03 8.11 -4.98
N PHE A 54 -10.70 8.98 -5.95
CA PHE A 54 -9.39 9.62 -6.02
C PHE A 54 -9.15 10.61 -4.88
N ASP A 55 -10.20 11.29 -4.42
CA ASP A 55 -10.11 12.29 -3.36
C ASP A 55 -9.69 11.64 -2.03
N GLU A 56 -10.30 10.49 -1.69
CA GLU A 56 -9.92 9.66 -0.55
C GLU A 56 -8.47 9.16 -0.64
N ALA A 57 -8.06 8.70 -1.83
CA ALA A 57 -6.68 8.27 -2.08
C ALA A 57 -5.68 9.42 -1.87
N LEU A 58 -6.01 10.61 -2.37
CA LEU A 58 -5.17 11.80 -2.24
C LEU A 58 -5.07 12.28 -0.79
N GLU A 59 -6.19 12.26 -0.06
CA GLU A 59 -6.22 12.62 1.36
C GLU A 59 -5.36 11.66 2.18
N ALA A 60 -5.53 10.36 2.00
CA ALA A 60 -4.71 9.34 2.66
C ALA A 60 -3.22 9.53 2.37
N VAL A 61 -2.85 9.81 1.11
CA VAL A 61 -1.46 10.06 0.73
C VAL A 61 -0.92 11.33 1.38
N THR A 62 -1.71 12.40 1.39
CA THR A 62 -1.28 13.69 1.94
C THR A 62 -1.06 13.60 3.45
N GLU A 63 -1.96 12.92 4.17
CA GLU A 63 -1.90 12.80 5.62
C GLU A 63 -0.87 11.78 6.09
N MET A 64 -0.73 10.64 5.39
CA MET A 64 0.13 9.52 5.82
C MET A 64 1.55 9.57 5.25
N ASN A 65 1.79 10.28 4.14
CA ASN A 65 3.13 10.35 3.58
C ASN A 65 4.07 11.15 4.48
N GLY A 66 5.10 10.48 5.01
CA GLY A 66 6.02 11.04 5.98
C GLY A 66 5.58 10.89 7.44
N GLN A 67 4.45 10.21 7.71
CA GLN A 67 4.06 9.87 9.07
C GLN A 67 4.86 8.70 9.62
N GLU A 68 4.99 8.65 10.93
CA GLU A 68 5.66 7.57 11.63
C GLU A 68 4.64 6.52 12.11
N LEU A 69 4.79 5.27 11.66
CA LEU A 69 4.01 4.12 12.13
C LEU A 69 4.98 3.04 12.65
N ASP A 70 4.74 2.55 13.86
CA ASP A 70 5.62 1.56 14.52
C ASP A 70 7.11 1.99 14.56
N GLY A 71 7.37 3.30 14.70
CA GLY A 71 8.73 3.86 14.73
C GLY A 71 9.40 3.93 13.36
N ARG A 72 8.62 3.87 12.27
CA ARG A 72 9.12 3.95 10.88
C ARG A 72 8.36 4.96 10.08
N LEU A 73 9.10 5.76 9.31
CA LEU A 73 8.53 6.70 8.36
C LEU A 73 7.87 5.94 7.21
N LEU A 74 6.58 6.16 7.05
CA LEU A 74 5.81 5.66 5.94
C LEU A 74 5.97 6.58 4.74
N ARG A 75 6.10 5.97 3.58
CA ARG A 75 6.08 6.66 2.29
C ARG A 75 4.84 6.21 1.55
N VAL A 76 3.93 7.15 1.34
CA VAL A 76 2.63 6.89 0.72
C VAL A 76 2.58 7.68 -0.59
N SER A 77 2.15 7.05 -1.67
CA SER A 77 2.09 7.70 -2.98
C SER A 77 0.99 7.09 -3.83
N ILE A 78 0.29 7.94 -4.59
CA ILE A 78 -0.64 7.47 -5.61
C ILE A 78 0.16 6.81 -6.72
N VAL A 79 -0.26 5.61 -7.10
CA VAL A 79 0.35 4.83 -8.17
C VAL A 79 -0.70 4.54 -9.23
N ASP A 80 -0.24 4.30 -10.45
CA ASP A 80 -1.11 3.78 -11.48
C ASP A 80 -1.51 2.33 -11.17
N PRO A 81 -2.72 1.90 -11.59
CA PRO A 81 -3.10 0.50 -11.45
C PRO A 81 -2.01 -0.37 -12.09
N PRO A 82 -1.64 -1.50 -11.46
CA PRO A 82 -0.71 -2.42 -12.08
C PRO A 82 -1.28 -2.80 -13.44
N THR A 83 -0.64 -2.34 -14.51
CA THR A 83 -0.98 -2.82 -15.84
C THR A 83 -0.74 -4.32 -15.81
N GLU A 84 -1.74 -5.13 -16.13
CA GLU A 84 -1.74 -6.61 -16.08
C GLU A 84 -0.50 -7.27 -16.72
N ASP A 85 0.33 -6.51 -17.44
CA ASP A 85 1.61 -6.89 -18.05
C ASP A 85 2.74 -7.19 -17.03
N GLU A 86 2.70 -6.67 -15.81
CA GLU A 86 3.69 -6.95 -14.74
C GLU A 86 3.06 -7.69 -13.56
N SER A 87 2.25 -8.71 -13.87
CA SER A 87 2.19 -9.90 -13.01
C SER A 87 3.57 -10.55 -13.07
N VAL A 88 4.53 -10.04 -12.29
CA VAL A 88 5.88 -10.64 -12.17
C VAL A 88 5.71 -12.02 -11.55
N SER A 89 5.54 -12.99 -12.45
CA SER A 89 6.18 -14.28 -12.44
C SER A 89 6.44 -14.88 -11.05
N ASP A 90 5.42 -15.53 -10.49
CA ASP A 90 5.67 -16.87 -9.96
C ASP A 90 5.20 -17.86 -11.05
N SER A 91 5.93 -17.88 -12.16
CA SER A 91 5.90 -18.97 -13.11
C SER A 91 7.27 -19.64 -13.10
N MET A 92 7.35 -20.72 -12.32
CA MET A 92 7.94 -21.99 -12.72
C MET A 92 9.47 -22.10 -12.80
N THR A 93 10.04 -22.92 -11.90
CA THR A 93 11.15 -23.82 -12.26
C THR A 93 10.88 -25.18 -11.63
N LYS A 94 10.42 -26.08 -12.52
CA LYS A 94 10.55 -27.55 -12.57
C LYS A 94 10.78 -28.36 -11.29
#